data_AF-A0A9W8LU30-F1
#
_entry.id   AF-A0A9W8LU30-F1
#
_cell.length_a   1.000
_cell.length_b   1.000
_cell.length_c   1.000
_cell.angle_alpha   90.00
_cell.angle_beta   90.00
_cell.angle_gamma   90.00
#
_symmetry.space_group_name_H-M   'P 1'
#
loop_
_entity.id
_entity.type
_entity.pdbx_description
1 polymer ?
#
loop_
_entity_poly.entity_id
_entity_poly.type
_entity_poly.pdbx_seq_one_letter_code
_entity_poly.pdbx_strand_id
1 'polypeptide(L)'
;LCIEGKNLLYDYCRQRAVPQAKIGKWVVAQDDPQTESLHSLAHHCADIGVPAQLLSGDRVAAEEPCVRARAVLASPTTGIVDSHALMLALLQDLRDRGADYAPCAEVIAIHAEPGGGYRALVATGDSDTPYMAVRARAVVNAAGLWADRIAHMLVPDTHEWRSKYRLHFARGCYYAYTPAAGATPVKVRRLVYPIPDKHATSLGTHLTLDMAGAIRFGPDLEWISSNSDYAVDSAANLQGVAADAIATYLPQIRAQDLTPDYAGIRPKLQSPGGAFHDFVVQEESAAGFPAFVNLIGIESPGLTASLAIARMVDGLLH
;
A
#
# COMPACT_ATOMS: atom_id res chain seq x y z
N LEU A 1 -3.68 -10.53 9.42
CA LEU A 1 -3.98 -10.23 8.01
C LEU A 1 -2.75 -10.29 7.09
N CYS A 2 -1.73 -9.44 7.24
CA CYS A 2 -0.60 -9.38 6.28
C CYS A 2 0.14 -10.72 6.08
N ILE A 3 0.47 -11.45 7.15
CA ILE A 3 1.20 -12.73 7.06
C ILE A 3 0.38 -13.77 6.28
N GLU A 4 -0.91 -13.92 6.61
CA GLU A 4 -1.81 -14.82 5.89
C GLU A 4 -1.98 -14.39 4.44
N GLY A 5 -2.25 -13.10 4.21
CA GLY A 5 -2.46 -12.53 2.88
C GLY A 5 -1.25 -12.75 1.96
N LYS A 6 -0.03 -12.58 2.47
CA LYS A 6 1.21 -12.88 1.73
C LYS A 6 1.22 -14.33 1.22
N ASN A 7 0.88 -15.29 2.07
CA ASN A 7 0.90 -16.71 1.71
C ASN A 7 -0.18 -17.00 0.65
N LEU A 8 -1.41 -16.52 0.88
CA LEU A 8 -2.51 -16.63 -0.09
C LEU A 8 -2.16 -16.01 -1.43
N LEU A 9 -1.55 -14.83 -1.41
CA LEU A 9 -1.20 -14.09 -2.61
C LEU A 9 -0.14 -14.82 -3.42
N TYR A 10 0.91 -15.35 -2.78
CA TYR A 10 1.89 -16.16 -3.48
C TYR A 10 1.27 -17.42 -4.09
N ASP A 11 0.36 -18.08 -3.38
CA ASP A 11 -0.31 -19.29 -3.86
C ASP A 11 -1.21 -18.97 -5.05
N TYR A 12 -2.00 -17.91 -4.95
CA TYR A 12 -2.85 -17.41 -6.02
C TYR A 12 -2.04 -17.04 -7.27
N CYS A 13 -0.94 -16.29 -7.10
CA CYS A 13 -0.10 -15.89 -8.23
C CYS A 13 0.50 -17.10 -8.95
N ARG A 14 0.90 -18.15 -8.24
CA ARG A 14 1.38 -19.40 -8.87
C ARG A 14 0.27 -20.12 -9.63
N GLN A 15 -0.93 -20.19 -9.07
CA GLN A 15 -2.08 -20.85 -9.71
C GLN A 15 -2.55 -20.12 -10.97
N ARG A 16 -2.51 -18.78 -10.95
CA ARG A 16 -3.00 -17.93 -12.05
C ARG A 16 -1.90 -17.40 -12.97
N ALA A 17 -0.67 -17.87 -12.80
CA ALA A 17 0.52 -17.40 -13.52
C ALA A 17 0.68 -15.86 -13.50
N VAL A 18 0.32 -15.22 -12.39
CA VAL A 18 0.54 -13.78 -12.20
C VAL A 18 2.04 -13.55 -11.95
N PRO A 19 2.69 -12.65 -12.70
CA PRO A 19 4.10 -12.34 -12.50
C PRO A 19 4.39 -11.90 -11.06
N GLN A 20 5.28 -12.63 -10.40
CA GLN A 20 5.77 -12.33 -9.06
C GLN A 20 7.22 -12.78 -8.93
N ALA A 21 7.94 -12.15 -8.02
CA ALA A 21 9.29 -12.56 -7.69
C ALA A 21 9.57 -12.42 -6.18
N LYS A 22 10.02 -13.50 -5.55
CA LYS A 22 10.48 -13.52 -4.16
C LYS A 22 11.96 -13.12 -4.10
N ILE A 23 12.21 -11.83 -4.30
CA ILE A 23 13.57 -11.26 -4.38
C ILE A 23 14.19 -10.91 -3.02
N GLY A 24 13.41 -11.01 -1.94
CA GLY A 24 13.85 -10.65 -0.60
C GLY A 24 13.95 -9.13 -0.38
N LYS A 25 14.15 -8.78 0.89
CA LYS A 25 14.37 -7.40 1.34
C LYS A 25 15.47 -7.37 2.39
N TRP A 26 16.32 -6.36 2.33
CA TRP A 26 17.23 -6.01 3.40
C TRP A 26 16.73 -4.78 4.12
N VAL A 27 16.63 -4.87 5.44
CA VAL A 27 16.49 -3.70 6.32
C VAL A 27 17.88 -3.33 6.81
N VAL A 28 18.29 -2.09 6.59
CA VAL A 28 19.68 -1.64 6.80
C VAL A 28 19.77 -0.56 7.88
N ALA A 29 20.72 -0.73 8.79
CA ALA A 29 21.06 0.26 9.82
C ALA A 29 22.36 0.99 9.44
N GLN A 30 22.43 2.29 9.70
CA GLN A 30 23.59 3.14 9.42
C GLN A 30 24.41 3.49 10.66
N ASP A 31 23.80 3.45 11.85
CA ASP A 31 24.41 3.83 13.12
C ASP A 31 24.06 2.83 14.25
N ASP A 32 24.58 3.08 15.45
CA ASP A 32 24.36 2.24 16.63
C ASP A 32 22.88 2.21 17.08
N PRO A 33 22.18 3.36 17.24
CA PRO A 33 20.75 3.37 17.55
C PRO A 33 19.86 2.61 16.54
N GLN A 34 20.16 2.71 15.24
CA GLN A 34 19.45 1.96 14.21
C GLN A 34 19.77 0.46 14.29
N THR A 35 20.98 0.08 14.68
CA THR A 35 21.37 -1.33 14.87
C THR A 35 20.59 -1.95 16.04
N GLU A 36 20.42 -1.22 17.15
CA GLU A 36 19.56 -1.66 18.27
C GLU A 36 18.08 -1.81 17.85
N SER A 37 17.59 -0.86 17.04
CA SER A 37 16.23 -0.92 16.48
C SER A 37 16.05 -2.14 15.57
N LEU A 38 17.08 -2.47 14.80
CA LEU A 38 17.12 -3.62 13.90
C LEU A 38 17.14 -4.96 14.68
N HIS A 39 17.86 -5.04 15.80
CA HIS A 39 17.77 -6.20 16.71
C HIS A 39 16.38 -6.36 17.32
N SER A 40 15.77 -5.26 17.79
CA SER A 40 14.39 -5.27 18.30
C SER A 40 13.41 -5.76 17.24
N LEU A 41 13.58 -5.34 15.99
CA LEU A 41 12.78 -5.82 14.85
C LEU A 41 13.00 -7.32 14.58
N ALA A 42 14.24 -7.80 14.70
CA ALA A 42 14.55 -9.23 14.54
C ALA A 42 13.85 -10.10 15.61
N HIS A 43 13.86 -9.65 16.87
CA HIS A 43 13.10 -10.29 17.95
C HIS A 43 11.61 -10.31 17.66
N HIS A 44 11.03 -9.16 17.30
CA HIS A 44 9.62 -9.08 16.96
C HIS A 44 9.25 -10.01 15.79
N CYS A 45 10.08 -10.09 14.74
CA CYS A 45 9.89 -11.03 13.64
C CYS A 45 9.86 -12.49 14.13
N ALA A 46 10.76 -12.87 15.04
CA ALA A 46 10.77 -14.21 15.62
C ALA A 46 9.48 -14.50 16.42
N ASP A 47 9.03 -13.55 17.23
CA ASP A 47 7.81 -13.67 18.05
C ASP A 47 6.56 -13.93 17.20
N ILE A 48 6.47 -13.30 16.02
CA ILE A 48 5.33 -13.45 15.10
C ILE A 48 5.55 -14.50 14.00
N GLY A 49 6.64 -15.29 14.08
CA GLY A 49 6.94 -16.36 13.13
C GLY A 49 7.33 -15.89 11.72
N VAL A 50 7.82 -14.65 11.58
CA VAL A 50 8.34 -14.13 10.32
C VAL A 50 9.82 -14.49 10.19
N PRO A 51 10.24 -15.24 9.15
CA PRO A 51 11.64 -15.62 8.98
C PRO A 51 12.44 -14.39 8.57
N ALA A 52 13.22 -13.85 9.51
CA ALA A 52 14.18 -12.77 9.30
C ALA A 52 15.55 -13.18 9.85
N GLN A 53 16.64 -12.75 9.22
CA GLN A 53 17.99 -13.20 9.54
C GLN A 53 18.97 -12.02 9.58
N LEU A 54 19.69 -11.87 10.68
CA LEU A 54 20.84 -10.97 10.75
C LEU A 54 21.95 -11.50 9.83
N LEU A 55 22.54 -10.62 9.03
CA LEU A 55 23.64 -10.98 8.12
C LEU A 55 24.99 -10.54 8.68
N SER A 56 26.04 -11.32 8.38
CA SER A 56 27.43 -10.90 8.62
C SER A 56 27.88 -9.87 7.58
N GLY A 57 28.85 -9.03 7.95
CA GLY A 57 29.43 -8.01 7.06
C GLY A 57 29.99 -8.60 5.75
N ASP A 58 30.70 -9.73 5.82
CA ASP A 58 31.24 -10.42 4.64
C ASP A 58 30.14 -10.84 3.67
N ARG A 59 29.02 -11.33 4.21
CA ARG A 59 27.86 -11.74 3.40
C ARG A 59 27.19 -10.53 2.75
N VAL A 60 27.08 -9.41 3.47
CA VAL A 60 26.55 -8.15 2.92
C VAL A 60 27.42 -7.67 1.75
N ALA A 61 28.74 -7.61 1.95
CA ALA A 61 29.69 -7.16 0.94
C ALA A 61 29.72 -8.07 -0.31
N ALA A 62 29.56 -9.38 -0.13
CA ALA A 62 29.50 -10.33 -1.24
C ALA A 62 28.17 -10.26 -2.00
N GLU A 63 27.04 -10.05 -1.31
CA GLU A 63 25.71 -10.15 -1.90
C GLU A 63 25.13 -8.84 -2.44
N GLU A 64 25.41 -7.67 -1.86
CA GLU A 64 25.17 -6.34 -2.45
C GLU A 64 26.37 -5.41 -2.15
N PRO A 65 27.44 -5.42 -2.97
CA PRO A 65 28.64 -4.60 -2.73
C PRO A 65 28.39 -3.08 -2.81
N CYS A 66 27.26 -2.66 -3.41
CA CYS A 66 26.88 -1.26 -3.52
C CYS A 66 26.21 -0.73 -2.24
N VAL A 67 25.65 -1.60 -1.39
CA VAL A 67 24.88 -1.22 -0.20
C VAL A 67 25.83 -0.95 0.97
N ARG A 68 25.73 0.25 1.54
CA ARG A 68 26.39 0.62 2.79
C ARG A 68 25.46 0.35 3.97
N ALA A 69 25.90 -0.45 4.92
CA ALA A 69 25.17 -0.71 6.16
C ALA A 69 26.13 -1.15 7.27
N ARG A 70 25.81 -0.78 8.52
CA ARG A 70 26.47 -1.27 9.73
C ARG A 70 25.93 -2.64 10.16
N ALA A 71 24.63 -2.83 10.02
CA ALA A 71 23.95 -4.10 10.27
C ALA A 71 22.80 -4.28 9.28
N VAL A 72 22.48 -5.54 8.97
CA VAL A 72 21.45 -5.89 7.98
C VAL A 72 20.56 -7.00 8.51
N LEU A 73 19.25 -6.79 8.46
CA LEU A 73 18.23 -7.81 8.68
C LEU A 73 17.61 -8.21 7.34
N ALA A 74 17.88 -9.44 6.91
CA ALA A 74 17.32 -10.01 5.69
C ALA A 74 15.93 -10.60 5.95
N SER A 75 14.97 -10.21 5.11
CA SER A 75 13.63 -10.80 5.02
C SER A 75 13.50 -11.59 3.70
N PRO A 76 13.86 -12.88 3.69
CA PRO A 76 13.89 -13.71 2.47
C PRO A 76 12.53 -13.99 1.85
N THR A 77 11.43 -13.82 2.61
CA THR A 77 10.08 -14.07 2.08
C THR A 77 9.42 -12.83 1.49
N THR A 78 10.10 -11.67 1.52
CA THR A 78 9.63 -10.47 0.84
C THR A 78 9.76 -10.63 -0.68
N GLY A 79 8.86 -10.00 -1.44
CA GLY A 79 8.95 -9.98 -2.89
C GLY A 79 8.09 -8.90 -3.52
N ILE A 80 7.96 -8.99 -4.83
CA ILE A 80 7.21 -8.09 -5.70
C ILE A 80 6.20 -8.86 -6.54
N VAL A 81 5.15 -8.18 -6.99
CA VAL A 81 4.08 -8.72 -7.81
C VAL A 81 3.65 -7.67 -8.82
N ASP A 82 3.34 -8.09 -10.04
CA ASP A 82 2.63 -7.25 -11.00
C ASP A 82 1.18 -7.07 -10.52
N SER A 83 0.91 -5.92 -9.89
CA SER A 83 -0.40 -5.62 -9.32
C SER A 83 -1.48 -5.46 -10.39
N HIS A 84 -1.13 -5.04 -11.61
CA HIS A 84 -2.09 -4.90 -12.69
C HIS A 84 -2.52 -6.28 -13.21
N ALA A 85 -1.56 -7.16 -13.47
CA ALA A 85 -1.84 -8.56 -13.83
C ALA A 85 -2.62 -9.29 -12.73
N LEU A 86 -2.31 -9.03 -11.45
CA LEU A 86 -3.07 -9.55 -10.31
C LEU A 86 -4.54 -9.12 -10.37
N MET A 87 -4.82 -7.83 -10.55
CA MET A 87 -6.18 -7.30 -10.63
C MET A 87 -6.94 -7.86 -11.84
N LEU A 88 -6.29 -7.99 -12.99
CA LEU A 88 -6.90 -8.61 -14.18
C LEU A 88 -7.25 -10.08 -13.95
N ALA A 89 -6.37 -10.84 -13.30
CA ALA A 89 -6.66 -12.23 -12.94
C ALA A 89 -7.86 -12.33 -11.98
N LEU A 90 -7.92 -11.47 -10.95
CA LEU A 90 -9.07 -11.43 -10.03
C LEU A 90 -10.37 -11.03 -10.72
N LEU A 91 -10.31 -10.10 -11.68
CA LEU A 91 -11.47 -9.71 -12.48
C LEU A 91 -11.95 -10.86 -13.38
N GLN A 92 -11.02 -11.63 -13.96
CA GLN A 92 -11.37 -12.83 -14.72
C GLN A 92 -12.06 -13.86 -13.82
N ASP A 93 -11.54 -14.11 -12.62
CA ASP A 93 -12.14 -15.03 -11.64
C ASP A 93 -13.57 -14.63 -11.25
N LEU A 94 -13.78 -13.33 -11.08
CA LEU A 94 -15.10 -12.76 -10.78
C LEU A 94 -16.07 -13.04 -11.94
N ARG A 95 -15.64 -12.82 -13.18
CA ARG A 95 -16.44 -13.06 -14.40
C ARG A 95 -16.72 -14.53 -14.66
N ASP A 96 -15.74 -15.41 -14.46
CA ASP A 96 -15.88 -16.86 -14.61
C ASP A 96 -16.93 -17.43 -13.63
N ARG A 97 -17.14 -16.73 -12.50
CA ARG A 97 -18.17 -17.04 -11.50
C ARG A 97 -19.51 -16.34 -11.76
N GLY A 98 -19.66 -15.67 -12.91
CA GLY A 98 -20.90 -15.04 -13.35
C GLY A 98 -21.21 -13.70 -12.68
N ALA A 99 -20.24 -13.05 -12.04
CA ALA A 99 -20.45 -11.72 -11.48
C ALA A 99 -20.25 -10.62 -12.53
N ASP A 100 -21.07 -9.57 -12.41
CA ASP A 100 -21.03 -8.41 -13.27
C ASP A 100 -19.91 -7.44 -12.87
N TYR A 101 -19.32 -6.78 -13.87
CA TYR A 101 -18.36 -5.69 -13.69
C TYR A 101 -18.75 -4.50 -14.55
N ALA A 102 -19.05 -3.38 -13.90
CA ALA A 102 -19.45 -2.12 -14.55
C ALA A 102 -18.42 -1.02 -14.26
N PRO A 103 -17.44 -0.78 -15.17
CA PRO A 103 -16.57 0.39 -15.07
C PRO A 103 -17.36 1.67 -15.42
N CYS A 104 -16.80 2.83 -15.07
CA CYS A 104 -17.42 4.14 -15.33
C CYS A 104 -18.83 4.28 -14.71
N ALA A 105 -19.06 3.63 -13.57
CA ALA A 105 -20.31 3.59 -12.85
C ALA A 105 -20.08 4.09 -11.40
N GLU A 106 -20.35 5.37 -11.15
CA GLU A 106 -20.10 6.00 -9.85
C GLU A 106 -21.29 5.81 -8.91
N VAL A 107 -21.06 5.25 -7.72
CA VAL A 107 -22.08 5.25 -6.66
C VAL A 107 -22.17 6.66 -6.07
N ILE A 108 -23.33 7.29 -6.25
CA ILE A 108 -23.58 8.67 -5.80
C ILE A 108 -24.45 8.74 -4.54
N ALA A 109 -25.21 7.68 -4.23
CA ALA A 109 -25.99 7.55 -3.01
C ALA A 109 -26.27 6.07 -2.70
N ILE A 110 -26.49 5.76 -1.41
CA ILE A 110 -26.95 4.45 -0.95
C ILE A 110 -28.06 4.67 0.08
N HIS A 111 -29.15 3.93 -0.04
CA HIS A 111 -30.27 3.97 0.89
C HIS A 111 -30.57 2.57 1.42
N ALA A 112 -30.84 2.45 2.72
CA ALA A 112 -31.45 1.25 3.27
C ALA A 112 -32.91 1.14 2.77
N GLU A 113 -33.35 -0.07 2.39
CA GLU A 113 -34.70 -0.32 1.91
C GLU A 113 -35.63 -0.81 3.03
N PRO A 114 -36.92 -0.42 3.03
CA PRO A 114 -37.92 -1.04 3.89
C PRO A 114 -38.01 -2.55 3.61
N GLY A 115 -37.81 -3.36 4.65
CA GLY A 115 -37.78 -4.83 4.51
C GLY A 115 -36.38 -5.43 4.34
N GLY A 116 -35.33 -4.60 4.38
CA GLY A 116 -33.93 -5.04 4.40
C GLY A 116 -33.22 -4.89 3.05
N GLY A 117 -31.88 -4.87 3.11
CA GLY A 117 -31.03 -4.59 1.96
C GLY A 117 -30.93 -3.10 1.62
N TYR A 118 -30.41 -2.82 0.44
CA TYR A 118 -29.96 -1.52 0.01
C TYR A 118 -30.36 -1.20 -1.42
N ARG A 119 -30.51 0.09 -1.70
CA ARG A 119 -30.63 0.66 -3.04
C ARG A 119 -29.51 1.67 -3.25
N ALA A 120 -28.57 1.34 -4.14
CA ALA A 120 -27.51 2.23 -4.58
C ALA A 120 -27.95 2.99 -5.84
N LEU A 121 -27.73 4.30 -5.87
CA LEU A 121 -27.88 5.12 -7.08
C LEU A 121 -26.52 5.23 -7.76
N VAL A 122 -26.48 4.88 -9.04
CA VAL A 122 -25.25 4.74 -9.81
C VAL A 122 -25.31 5.63 -11.04
N ALA A 123 -24.44 6.63 -11.11
CA ALA A 123 -24.32 7.51 -12.27
C ALA A 123 -23.44 6.87 -13.35
N THR A 124 -23.90 6.93 -14.60
CA THR A 124 -23.13 6.54 -15.79
C THR A 124 -22.96 7.73 -16.69
N GLY A 125 -21.74 7.95 -17.19
CA GLY A 125 -21.34 9.20 -17.86
C GLY A 125 -22.02 9.53 -19.20
N ASP A 126 -23.06 8.82 -19.63
CA ASP A 126 -23.56 8.87 -21.01
C ASP A 126 -25.08 8.65 -21.17
N SER A 127 -25.91 8.99 -20.17
CA SER A 127 -27.36 8.77 -20.26
C SER A 127 -28.21 10.01 -19.95
N ASP A 128 -29.31 10.18 -20.69
CA ASP A 128 -30.39 11.14 -20.41
C ASP A 128 -31.01 10.93 -19.01
N THR A 129 -30.83 9.73 -18.45
CA THR A 129 -31.13 9.43 -17.05
C THR A 129 -29.88 9.68 -16.21
N PRO A 130 -29.91 10.55 -15.19
CA PRO A 130 -28.70 10.94 -14.45
C PRO A 130 -28.11 9.81 -13.59
N TYR A 131 -28.88 8.75 -13.32
CA TYR A 131 -28.45 7.56 -12.57
C TYR A 131 -29.36 6.36 -12.80
N MET A 132 -28.86 5.15 -12.54
CA MET A 132 -29.63 3.92 -12.40
C MET A 132 -29.70 3.47 -10.94
N ALA A 133 -30.70 2.66 -10.57
CA ALA A 133 -30.82 2.11 -9.23
C ALA A 133 -30.48 0.61 -9.22
N VAL A 134 -29.51 0.23 -8.37
CA VAL A 134 -29.12 -1.16 -8.13
C VAL A 134 -29.59 -1.57 -6.74
N ARG A 135 -30.32 -2.68 -6.65
CA ARG A 135 -30.75 -3.25 -5.36
C ARG A 135 -29.83 -4.40 -4.97
N ALA A 136 -29.41 -4.41 -3.71
CA ALA A 136 -28.52 -5.44 -3.18
C ALA A 136 -28.94 -5.82 -1.76
N ARG A 137 -28.68 -7.08 -1.37
CA ARG A 137 -28.89 -7.54 0.02
C ARG A 137 -27.74 -7.15 0.94
N ALA A 138 -26.54 -7.04 0.38
CA ALA A 138 -25.30 -6.68 1.06
C ALA A 138 -24.55 -5.65 0.22
N VAL A 139 -23.78 -4.79 0.89
CA VAL A 139 -22.91 -3.79 0.25
C VAL A 139 -21.54 -3.85 0.92
N VAL A 140 -20.49 -4.02 0.13
CA VAL A 140 -19.11 -3.94 0.60
C VAL A 140 -18.50 -2.65 0.07
N ASN A 141 -18.24 -1.69 0.96
CA ASN A 141 -17.55 -0.45 0.65
C ASN A 141 -16.03 -0.68 0.64
N ALA A 142 -15.47 -0.80 -0.56
CA ALA A 142 -14.03 -0.89 -0.81
C ALA A 142 -13.51 0.30 -1.65
N ALA A 143 -14.09 1.49 -1.46
CA ALA A 143 -13.87 2.66 -2.35
C ALA A 143 -12.54 3.42 -2.11
N GLY A 144 -11.58 2.84 -1.40
CA GLY A 144 -10.22 3.39 -1.23
C GLY A 144 -10.23 4.82 -0.68
N LEU A 145 -9.74 5.78 -1.47
CA LEU A 145 -9.67 7.20 -1.12
C LEU A 145 -11.03 7.90 -0.93
N TRP A 146 -12.13 7.21 -1.27
CA TRP A 146 -13.51 7.67 -1.12
C TRP A 146 -14.30 6.82 -0.14
N ALA A 147 -13.66 5.88 0.56
CA ALA A 147 -14.35 4.93 1.42
C ALA A 147 -15.09 5.63 2.58
N ASP A 148 -14.54 6.73 3.10
CA ASP A 148 -15.23 7.54 4.10
C ASP A 148 -16.51 8.18 3.57
N ARG A 149 -16.46 8.77 2.37
CA ARG A 149 -17.64 9.35 1.70
C ARG A 149 -18.73 8.31 1.48
N ILE A 150 -18.38 7.11 1.00
CA ILE A 150 -19.35 6.02 0.82
C ILE A 150 -19.95 5.57 2.16
N ALA A 151 -19.13 5.45 3.21
CA ALA A 151 -19.63 5.08 4.53
C ALA A 151 -20.69 6.08 5.03
N HIS A 152 -20.42 7.38 4.91
CA HIS A 152 -21.32 8.47 5.32
C HIS A 152 -22.56 8.63 4.44
N MET A 153 -22.73 7.85 3.35
CA MET A 153 -24.02 7.78 2.65
C MET A 153 -25.10 7.06 3.48
N LEU A 154 -24.68 6.19 4.41
CA LEU A 154 -25.57 5.41 5.26
C LEU A 154 -25.41 5.73 6.74
N VAL A 155 -24.16 5.76 7.25
CA VAL A 155 -23.94 5.91 8.69
C VAL A 155 -24.29 7.32 9.17
N PRO A 156 -24.74 7.49 10.43
CA PRO A 156 -25.14 8.79 10.94
C PRO A 156 -24.02 9.82 10.87
N ASP A 157 -24.37 11.07 10.55
CA ASP A 157 -23.43 12.17 10.46
C ASP A 157 -23.15 12.80 11.84
N THR A 158 -22.70 11.98 12.80
CA THR A 158 -22.33 12.41 14.17
C THR A 158 -20.81 12.62 14.29
N HIS A 159 -20.37 13.24 15.38
CA HIS A 159 -18.93 13.41 15.64
C HIS A 159 -18.20 12.05 15.74
N GLU A 160 -18.85 11.06 16.37
CA GLU A 160 -18.32 9.71 16.55
C GLU A 160 -18.03 9.03 15.21
N TRP A 161 -19.03 8.96 14.31
CA TRP A 161 -18.88 8.34 12.99
C TRP A 161 -17.87 9.06 12.10
N ARG A 162 -17.92 10.41 12.11
CA ARG A 162 -16.91 11.20 11.42
C ARG A 162 -15.52 10.88 11.94
N SER A 163 -15.30 10.83 13.26
CA SER A 163 -13.98 10.52 13.81
C SER A 163 -13.54 9.08 13.51
N LYS A 164 -14.47 8.14 13.42
CA LYS A 164 -14.18 6.73 13.17
C LYS A 164 -13.72 6.48 11.73
N TYR A 165 -14.34 7.15 10.76
CA TYR A 165 -14.11 6.88 9.33
C TYR A 165 -13.40 7.98 8.56
N ARG A 166 -13.12 9.13 9.17
CA ARG A 166 -12.42 10.22 8.48
C ARG A 166 -11.10 9.74 7.90
N LEU A 167 -10.96 9.91 6.59
CA LEU A 167 -9.69 9.75 5.92
C LEU A 167 -8.90 11.06 5.91
N HIS A 168 -7.59 10.88 6.02
CA HIS A 168 -6.57 11.84 5.70
C HIS A 168 -5.78 11.32 4.50
N PHE A 169 -5.11 12.21 3.76
CA PHE A 169 -4.43 11.84 2.53
C PHE A 169 -2.94 12.11 2.65
N ALA A 170 -2.15 11.06 2.42
CA ALA A 170 -0.69 11.15 2.38
C ALA A 170 -0.19 10.72 1.00
N ARG A 171 0.24 11.69 0.19
CA ARG A 171 0.94 11.44 -1.06
C ARG A 171 2.32 10.88 -0.80
N GLY A 172 2.77 10.01 -1.69
CA GLY A 172 4.13 9.53 -1.76
C GLY A 172 4.61 9.53 -3.20
N CYS A 173 5.65 10.30 -3.46
CA CYS A 173 6.32 10.41 -4.75
C CYS A 173 7.44 9.38 -4.88
N TYR A 174 7.60 8.86 -6.09
CA TYR A 174 8.64 7.91 -6.46
C TYR A 174 9.58 8.53 -7.49
N TYR A 175 10.85 8.12 -7.41
CA TYR A 175 11.89 8.50 -8.35
C TYR A 175 12.39 7.25 -9.08
N ALA A 176 12.45 7.31 -10.41
CA ALA A 176 13.13 6.34 -11.23
C ALA A 176 14.64 6.57 -11.15
N TYR A 177 15.41 5.49 -11.06
CA TYR A 177 16.86 5.54 -11.19
C TYR A 177 17.27 5.47 -12.66
N THR A 178 17.85 6.55 -13.16
CA THR A 178 18.43 6.64 -14.49
C THR A 178 19.87 7.11 -14.36
N PRO A 179 20.87 6.19 -14.40
CA PRO A 179 22.26 6.58 -14.24
C PRO A 179 22.68 7.58 -15.32
N ALA A 180 23.44 8.61 -14.92
CA ALA A 180 24.00 9.56 -15.88
C ALA A 180 24.83 8.86 -16.98
N ALA A 181 24.85 9.45 -18.17
CA ALA A 181 25.58 8.89 -19.31
C ALA A 181 27.06 8.64 -18.96
N GLY A 182 27.54 7.41 -19.16
CA GLY A 182 28.90 6.99 -18.84
C GLY A 182 29.16 6.59 -17.38
N ALA A 183 28.17 6.72 -16.49
CA ALA A 183 28.27 6.21 -15.13
C ALA A 183 28.17 4.67 -15.10
N THR A 184 28.83 4.03 -14.13
CA THR A 184 28.63 2.59 -13.86
C THR A 184 27.30 2.42 -13.11
N PRO A 185 26.31 1.71 -13.67
CA PRO A 185 25.01 1.57 -13.01
C PRO A 185 25.11 0.80 -11.69
N VAL A 186 24.41 1.28 -10.67
CA VAL A 186 24.16 0.51 -9.45
C VAL A 186 23.30 -0.70 -9.81
N LYS A 187 23.74 -1.87 -9.33
CA LYS A 187 23.00 -3.12 -9.46
C LYS A 187 22.68 -3.63 -8.08
N VAL A 188 21.41 -3.96 -7.87
CA VAL A 188 20.91 -4.64 -6.68
C VAL A 188 19.96 -5.75 -7.09
N ARG A 189 19.86 -6.80 -6.27
CA ARG A 189 19.05 -7.99 -6.55
C ARG A 189 17.83 -8.12 -5.64
N ARG A 190 17.70 -7.22 -4.66
CA ARG A 190 16.71 -7.27 -3.60
C ARG A 190 16.29 -5.85 -3.20
N LEU A 191 15.18 -5.77 -2.48
CA LEU A 191 14.70 -4.49 -1.92
C LEU A 191 15.63 -4.03 -0.79
N VAL A 192 15.84 -2.72 -0.63
CA VAL A 192 16.67 -2.15 0.45
C VAL A 192 15.92 -1.04 1.17
N TYR A 193 15.67 -1.25 2.46
CA TYR A 193 14.84 -0.37 3.28
C TYR A 193 15.70 0.13 4.45
N PRO A 194 16.04 1.41 4.52
CA PRO A 194 16.69 1.94 5.71
C PRO A 194 15.77 1.83 6.93
N ILE A 195 16.35 1.67 8.12
CA ILE A 195 15.61 1.91 9.36
C ILE A 195 15.16 3.39 9.34
N PRO A 196 13.87 3.69 9.55
CA PRO A 196 13.41 5.07 9.61
C PRO A 196 14.16 5.84 10.69
N ASP A 197 14.69 7.01 10.34
CA ASP A 197 15.22 7.94 11.34
C ASP A 197 14.04 8.53 12.11
N LYS A 198 14.09 8.46 13.44
CA LYS A 198 13.06 9.00 14.35
C LYS A 198 12.92 10.53 14.21
N HIS A 199 13.93 11.20 13.65
CA HIS A 199 13.98 12.65 13.45
C HIS A 199 13.80 13.09 12.01
N ALA A 200 13.82 12.18 11.02
CA ALA A 200 13.62 12.55 9.63
C ALA A 200 12.13 12.68 9.30
N THR A 201 11.76 13.78 8.65
CA THR A 201 10.41 14.02 8.13
C THR A 201 10.10 13.20 6.87
N SER A 202 11.12 12.69 6.18
CA SER A 202 10.96 11.73 5.09
C SER A 202 11.12 10.31 5.63
N LEU A 203 10.08 9.49 5.48
CA LEU A 203 10.26 8.04 5.58
C LEU A 203 11.32 7.63 4.57
N GLY A 204 12.39 7.00 5.07
CA GLY A 204 13.58 6.69 4.30
C GLY A 204 13.23 6.12 2.94
N THR A 205 13.64 6.82 1.90
CA THR A 205 13.33 6.51 0.50
C THR A 205 13.73 5.07 0.20
N HIS A 206 12.77 4.14 0.17
CA HIS A 206 13.09 2.72 0.00
C HIS A 206 13.59 2.46 -1.42
N LEU A 207 14.54 1.54 -1.58
CA LEU A 207 14.84 0.97 -2.87
C LEU A 207 13.88 -0.19 -3.14
N THR A 208 13.18 -0.09 -4.27
CA THR A 208 12.37 -1.16 -4.83
C THR A 208 12.80 -1.52 -6.24
N LEU A 209 12.43 -2.73 -6.67
CA LEU A 209 12.65 -3.24 -8.02
C LEU A 209 11.30 -3.55 -8.65
N ASP A 210 11.14 -3.27 -9.93
CA ASP A 210 10.00 -3.83 -10.68
C ASP A 210 10.31 -5.20 -11.28
N MET A 211 9.33 -5.75 -11.99
CA MET A 211 9.44 -7.07 -12.62
C MET A 211 10.53 -7.15 -13.69
N ALA A 212 10.96 -6.02 -14.27
CA ALA A 212 12.06 -5.94 -15.22
C ALA A 212 13.42 -5.67 -14.53
N GLY A 213 13.42 -5.42 -13.22
CA GLY A 213 14.60 -5.11 -12.43
C GLY A 213 14.98 -3.63 -12.46
N ALA A 214 14.12 -2.74 -12.94
CA ALA A 214 14.38 -1.30 -12.86
C ALA A 214 14.25 -0.83 -11.41
N ILE A 215 15.18 0.04 -11.00
CA ILE A 215 15.25 0.57 -9.63
C ILE A 215 14.30 1.77 -9.50
N ARG A 216 13.49 1.75 -8.44
CA ARG A 216 12.69 2.90 -7.99
C ARG A 216 12.98 3.22 -6.55
N PHE A 217 12.96 4.50 -6.25
CA PHE A 217 13.19 5.06 -4.94
C PHE A 217 11.92 5.72 -4.43
N GLY A 218 11.52 5.39 -3.20
CA GLY A 218 10.37 6.00 -2.54
C GLY A 218 9.51 4.95 -1.84
N PRO A 219 8.26 5.31 -1.50
CA PRO A 219 7.72 6.66 -1.57
C PRO A 219 8.22 7.55 -0.44
N ASP A 220 8.23 8.87 -0.66
CA ASP A 220 8.24 9.85 0.44
C ASP A 220 6.85 9.96 1.12
N LEU A 221 6.68 10.99 1.96
CA LEU A 221 5.43 11.29 2.64
C LEU A 221 5.16 12.80 2.63
N GLU A 222 4.02 13.17 2.04
CA GLU A 222 3.49 14.53 2.04
C GLU A 222 1.99 14.47 2.37
N TRP A 223 1.57 15.20 3.41
CA TRP A 223 0.16 15.33 3.75
C TRP A 223 -0.51 16.34 2.82
N ILE A 224 -1.60 15.93 2.19
CA ILE A 224 -2.36 16.75 1.24
C ILE A 224 -3.83 16.86 1.67
N SER A 225 -4.50 17.94 1.26
CA SER A 225 -5.90 18.19 1.58
C SER A 225 -6.87 17.56 0.58
N SER A 226 -6.40 17.24 -0.62
CA SER A 226 -7.18 16.62 -1.70
C SER A 226 -6.78 15.15 -1.89
N ASN A 227 -7.72 14.31 -2.29
CA ASN A 227 -7.46 12.91 -2.67
C ASN A 227 -7.18 12.72 -4.17
N SER A 228 -7.06 13.82 -4.92
CA SER A 228 -6.88 13.80 -6.38
C SER A 228 -5.61 14.51 -6.86
N ASP A 229 -4.76 14.98 -5.94
CA ASP A 229 -3.51 15.66 -6.29
C ASP A 229 -2.37 14.66 -6.47
N TYR A 230 -2.19 14.17 -7.70
CA TYR A 230 -1.12 13.26 -8.09
C TYR A 230 0.11 13.96 -8.69
N ALA A 231 0.26 15.28 -8.46
CA ALA A 231 1.43 15.98 -8.96
C ALA A 231 2.73 15.34 -8.42
N VAL A 232 3.67 15.14 -9.33
CA VAL A 232 5.06 14.76 -9.03
C VAL A 232 5.88 16.06 -9.00
N ASP A 233 6.75 16.19 -7.99
CA ASP A 233 7.66 17.34 -7.84
C ASP A 233 6.96 18.69 -7.53
N SER A 234 6.08 18.71 -6.53
CA SER A 234 5.30 19.90 -6.13
C SER A 234 6.11 20.96 -5.37
N ALA A 235 7.31 20.63 -4.88
CA ALA A 235 8.11 21.49 -4.00
C ALA A 235 9.57 21.59 -4.46
N ALA A 236 10.17 22.76 -4.25
CA ALA A 236 11.56 23.00 -4.64
C ALA A 236 12.53 22.04 -3.92
N ASN A 237 13.40 21.38 -4.70
CA ASN A 237 14.53 20.56 -4.24
C ASN A 237 14.20 19.21 -3.57
N LEU A 238 13.02 18.60 -3.83
CA LEU A 238 12.71 17.25 -3.31
C LEU A 238 13.67 16.17 -3.83
N GLN A 239 14.13 16.29 -5.09
CA GLN A 239 15.12 15.38 -5.69
C GLN A 239 16.43 15.37 -4.91
N GLY A 240 16.91 16.54 -4.46
CA GLY A 240 18.14 16.65 -3.67
C GLY A 240 18.00 15.98 -2.30
N VAL A 241 16.89 16.24 -1.61
CA VAL A 241 16.57 15.62 -0.31
C VAL A 241 16.47 14.09 -0.44
N ALA A 242 15.81 13.61 -1.50
CA ALA A 242 15.73 12.18 -1.78
C ALA A 242 17.11 11.57 -2.03
N ALA A 243 17.96 12.25 -2.81
CA ALA A 243 19.32 11.80 -3.08
C ALA A 243 20.18 11.72 -1.81
N ASP A 244 20.09 12.71 -0.92
CA ASP A 244 20.82 12.71 0.36
C ASP A 244 20.38 11.52 1.23
N ALA A 245 19.08 11.26 1.33
CA ALA A 245 18.54 10.12 2.06
C ALA A 245 18.99 8.78 1.46
N ILE A 246 18.96 8.64 0.12
CA ILE A 246 19.42 7.43 -0.58
C ILE A 246 20.92 7.21 -0.39
N ALA A 247 21.71 8.28 -0.47
CA ALA A 247 23.17 8.23 -0.33
C ALA A 247 23.63 7.71 1.04
N THR A 248 22.74 7.70 2.04
CA THR A 248 23.03 7.07 3.34
C THR A 248 23.33 5.57 3.19
N TYR A 249 22.61 4.86 2.32
CA TYR A 249 22.76 3.41 2.12
C TYR A 249 23.23 3.02 0.71
N LEU A 250 23.24 3.95 -0.26
CA LEU A 250 23.80 3.79 -1.60
C LEU A 250 24.63 5.02 -1.99
N PRO A 251 25.88 5.16 -1.47
CA PRO A 251 26.68 6.38 -1.58
C PRO A 251 27.12 6.74 -3.01
N GLN A 252 26.86 5.87 -3.99
CA GLN A 252 27.16 6.08 -5.41
C GLN A 252 26.04 6.85 -6.12
N ILE A 253 24.82 6.85 -5.58
CA ILE A 253 23.67 7.56 -6.17
C ILE A 253 23.84 9.06 -5.97
N ARG A 254 23.50 9.84 -7.00
CA ARG A 254 23.49 11.30 -7.02
C ARG A 254 22.11 11.80 -7.42
N ALA A 255 21.80 13.07 -7.13
CA ALA A 255 20.53 13.70 -7.50
C ALA A 255 20.24 13.61 -9.01
N GLN A 256 21.27 13.82 -9.84
CA GLN A 256 21.18 13.70 -11.30
C GLN A 256 20.83 12.29 -11.82
N ASP A 257 20.95 11.25 -10.97
CA ASP A 257 20.56 9.89 -11.32
C ASP A 257 19.08 9.59 -11.03
N LEU A 258 18.36 10.55 -10.45
CA LEU A 258 16.96 10.41 -10.05
C LEU A 258 16.08 11.21 -11.00
N THR A 259 14.97 10.65 -11.44
CA THR A 259 13.95 11.37 -12.20
C THR A 259 12.59 11.15 -11.53
N PRO A 260 11.79 12.20 -11.26
CA PRO A 260 10.42 12.00 -10.79
C PRO A 260 9.66 11.04 -11.70
N ASP A 261 9.00 10.04 -11.14
CA ASP A 261 8.32 8.97 -11.88
C ASP A 261 6.80 9.08 -11.74
N TYR A 262 6.27 8.69 -10.58
CA TYR A 262 4.83 8.77 -10.29
C TYR A 262 4.58 9.05 -8.80
N ALA A 263 3.32 9.37 -8.48
CA ALA A 263 2.87 9.52 -7.11
C ALA A 263 1.67 8.60 -6.82
N GLY A 264 1.54 8.18 -5.56
CA GLY A 264 0.35 7.50 -5.04
C GLY A 264 -0.15 8.18 -3.77
N ILE A 265 -1.45 8.07 -3.49
CA ILE A 265 -2.07 8.65 -2.30
C ILE A 265 -2.53 7.51 -1.38
N ARG A 266 -2.19 7.62 -0.09
CA ARG A 266 -2.61 6.65 0.94
C ARG A 266 -3.88 7.15 1.63
N PRO A 267 -4.93 6.32 1.78
CA PRO A 267 -6.07 6.61 2.64
C PRO A 267 -5.67 6.36 4.10
N LYS A 268 -5.35 7.42 4.85
CA LYS A 268 -4.86 7.33 6.23
C LYS A 268 -6.01 7.53 7.22
N LEU A 269 -6.18 6.64 8.19
CA LEU A 269 -7.03 6.90 9.36
C LEU A 269 -6.31 7.77 10.40
N GLN A 270 -4.98 7.65 10.45
CA GLN A 270 -4.13 8.51 11.26
C GLN A 270 -4.10 9.93 10.70
N SER A 271 -4.33 10.91 11.56
CA SER A 271 -4.12 12.33 11.27
C SER A 271 -2.64 12.71 11.29
N PRO A 272 -2.24 13.83 10.68
CA PRO A 272 -0.87 14.34 10.79
C PRO A 272 -0.45 14.50 12.26
N GLY A 273 0.61 13.79 12.68
CA GLY A 273 1.09 13.78 14.07
C GLY A 273 0.24 12.97 15.06
N GLY A 274 -0.83 12.32 14.60
CA GLY A 274 -1.69 11.46 15.41
C GLY A 274 -1.04 10.12 15.78
N ALA A 275 -1.71 9.32 16.60
CA ALA A 275 -1.29 7.96 16.90
C ALA A 275 -1.51 7.02 15.71
N PHE A 276 -0.89 5.84 15.73
CA PHE A 276 -1.14 4.80 14.74
C PHE A 276 -2.60 4.29 14.83
N HIS A 277 -3.22 4.06 13.68
CA HIS A 277 -4.51 3.41 13.54
C HIS A 277 -4.40 2.26 12.53
N ASP A 278 -4.92 1.09 12.88
CA ASP A 278 -4.99 -0.06 11.97
C ASP A 278 -6.16 0.11 10.97
N PHE A 279 -6.23 -0.77 9.98
CA PHE A 279 -7.34 -0.85 9.04
C PHE A 279 -8.69 -1.00 9.77
N VAL A 280 -9.74 -0.39 9.20
CA VAL A 280 -11.10 -0.74 9.57
C VAL A 280 -11.64 -1.73 8.55
N VAL A 281 -12.00 -2.93 9.02
CA VAL A 281 -12.81 -3.90 8.28
C VAL A 281 -13.97 -4.26 9.20
N GLN A 282 -15.12 -3.64 8.98
CA GLN A 282 -16.23 -3.71 9.92
C GLN A 282 -17.59 -3.86 9.22
N GLU A 283 -18.39 -4.78 9.73
CA GLU A 283 -19.82 -4.90 9.40
C GLU A 283 -20.66 -4.06 10.38
N GLU A 284 -21.70 -3.41 9.86
CA GLU A 284 -22.42 -2.32 10.55
C GLU A 284 -23.78 -2.73 11.14
N SER A 285 -24.05 -4.01 11.39
CA SER A 285 -25.29 -4.47 12.03
C SER A 285 -25.52 -3.81 13.39
N ALA A 286 -24.45 -3.62 14.16
CA ALA A 286 -24.51 -2.94 15.46
C ALA A 286 -24.98 -1.48 15.36
N ALA A 287 -24.85 -0.87 14.18
CA ALA A 287 -25.30 0.48 13.87
C ALA A 287 -26.63 0.52 13.11
N GLY A 288 -27.30 -0.63 12.92
CA GLY A 288 -28.56 -0.75 12.21
C GLY A 288 -28.43 -0.93 10.69
N PHE A 289 -27.24 -1.22 10.17
CA PHE A 289 -26.99 -1.43 8.73
C PHE A 289 -26.46 -2.86 8.49
N PRO A 290 -27.32 -3.89 8.58
CA PRO A 290 -26.90 -5.27 8.42
C PRO A 290 -26.44 -5.59 7.00
N ALA A 291 -25.32 -6.31 6.89
CA ALA A 291 -24.63 -6.65 5.65
C ALA A 291 -24.07 -5.44 4.88
N PHE A 292 -23.86 -4.31 5.56
CA PHE A 292 -23.00 -3.23 5.08
C PHE A 292 -21.62 -3.36 5.71
N VAL A 293 -20.60 -3.58 4.89
CA VAL A 293 -19.21 -3.77 5.35
C VAL A 293 -18.34 -2.62 4.86
N ASN A 294 -17.67 -1.93 5.77
CA ASN A 294 -16.74 -0.84 5.47
C ASN A 294 -15.28 -1.32 5.54
N LEU A 295 -14.53 -1.05 4.46
CA LEU A 295 -13.07 -1.17 4.41
C LEU A 295 -12.48 0.24 4.35
N ILE A 296 -12.09 0.80 5.49
CA ILE A 296 -11.58 2.17 5.60
C ILE A 296 -10.10 2.15 5.96
N GLY A 297 -9.34 3.05 5.33
CA GLY A 297 -7.93 3.24 5.65
C GLY A 297 -7.03 2.10 5.19
N ILE A 298 -7.42 1.36 4.14
CA ILE A 298 -6.63 0.24 3.59
C ILE A 298 -5.42 0.80 2.84
N GLU A 299 -4.40 1.23 3.57
CA GLU A 299 -3.09 1.63 3.07
C GLU A 299 -2.13 0.42 3.02
N SER A 300 -0.81 0.64 2.99
CA SER A 300 0.16 -0.46 3.06
C SER A 300 0.01 -1.22 4.39
N PRO A 301 -0.01 -2.57 4.41
CA PRO A 301 0.27 -3.50 3.30
C PRO A 301 -1.00 -4.10 2.65
N GLY A 302 -1.98 -3.27 2.28
CA GLY A 302 -3.30 -3.67 1.76
C GLY A 302 -3.26 -4.56 0.52
N LEU A 303 -2.33 -4.33 -0.41
CA LEU A 303 -2.11 -5.22 -1.56
C LEU A 303 -1.75 -6.65 -1.11
N THR A 304 -0.75 -6.77 -0.23
CA THR A 304 -0.31 -8.05 0.33
C THR A 304 -1.40 -8.72 1.16
N ALA A 305 -2.20 -7.93 1.88
CA ALA A 305 -3.26 -8.43 2.75
C ALA A 305 -4.58 -8.70 2.01
N SER A 306 -4.72 -8.32 0.74
CA SER A 306 -5.98 -8.26 -0.01
C SER A 306 -6.83 -9.54 0.06
N LEU A 307 -6.24 -10.71 -0.18
CA LEU A 307 -6.97 -11.98 -0.15
C LEU A 307 -7.39 -12.41 1.27
N ALA A 308 -6.61 -12.06 2.29
CA ALA A 308 -6.99 -12.30 3.69
C ALA A 308 -8.08 -11.33 4.15
N ILE A 309 -8.03 -10.06 3.70
CA ILE A 309 -9.11 -9.10 3.91
C ILE A 309 -10.40 -9.60 3.25
N ALA A 310 -10.34 -10.11 2.01
CA ALA A 310 -11.51 -10.65 1.33
C ALA A 310 -12.14 -11.83 2.09
N ARG A 311 -11.33 -12.74 2.67
CA ARG A 311 -11.83 -13.82 3.55
C ARG A 311 -12.47 -13.31 4.83
N MET A 312 -11.89 -12.28 5.43
CA MET A 312 -12.48 -11.65 6.61
C MET A 312 -13.84 -11.03 6.28
N VAL A 313 -13.96 -10.36 5.14
CA VAL A 313 -15.24 -9.80 4.64
C VAL A 313 -16.27 -10.89 4.38
N ASP A 314 -15.86 -12.01 3.76
CA ASP A 314 -16.74 -13.16 3.51
C ASP A 314 -17.33 -13.71 4.81
N GLY A 315 -16.49 -13.89 5.85
CA GLY A 315 -16.94 -14.32 7.17
C GLY A 315 -17.70 -13.27 7.99
N LEU A 316 -17.76 -12.02 7.55
CA LEU A 316 -18.62 -10.99 8.16
C LEU A 316 -20.02 -10.97 7.53
N LEU A 317 -20.18 -11.52 6.32
CA LEU A 317 -21.46 -11.57 5.59
C LEU A 317 -22.20 -12.90 5.77
N HIS A 318 -21.55 -13.93 6.32
CA HIS A 318 -22.03 -15.30 6.46
C HIS A 318 -21.80 -15.84 7.87
#